data_AF-A0A0N7KGF0-F1
#
_entry.id   AF-A0A0N7KGF0-F1
#
_cell.length_a   1.000
_cell.length_b   1.000
_cell.length_c   1.000
_cell.angle_alpha   90.00
_cell.angle_beta   90.00
_cell.angle_gamma   90.00
#
_symmetry.space_group_name_H-M   'P 1'
#
loop_
_entity.id
_entity.type
_entity.pdbx_description
1 polymer ?
#
loop_
_entity_poly.entity_id
_entity_poly.type
_entity_poly.pdbx_seq_one_letter_code
_entity_poly.pdbx_strand_id
1 'polypeptide(L)'
;MISEISATEVRLLLLQAAADSNLDSVRRRLCQLVDSGLDGCILLLQVCLDQVLLKPHQLDKSKHDLLSAVFRYCMDKTYFTTCFCEALGPMPATHGDGFLKTLSNVLELSPAERVGIGLALSDSEDSGLKLKGQQFSIAQIEGLCLNLLQSPSNDQIHDIVIFLHQTDGLSKHMDTFNTIISLFKTKETPFFAPTPFNKCDIQSRYSASGHVLWQHGLRF
;
A
#
# COMPACT_ATOMS: atom_id res chain seq x y z
N MET A 1 -12.94 8.25 36.00
CA MET A 1 -11.73 7.46 36.25
C MET A 1 -11.73 6.34 35.24
N ILE A 2 -11.05 6.52 34.10
CA ILE A 2 -10.84 5.41 33.17
C ILE A 2 -9.80 4.55 33.89
N SER A 3 -10.20 3.37 34.37
CA SER A 3 -9.25 2.36 34.83
C SER A 3 -8.19 2.20 33.75
N GLU A 4 -6.91 2.39 34.06
CA GLU A 4 -5.81 2.12 33.13
C GLU A 4 -5.96 0.68 32.64
N ILE A 5 -6.45 0.52 31.41
CA ILE A 5 -6.57 -0.82 30.83
C ILE A 5 -5.16 -1.25 30.47
N SER A 6 -4.69 -2.34 31.08
CA SER A 6 -3.36 -2.87 30.76
C SER A 6 -3.35 -3.64 29.44
N ALA A 7 -2.17 -3.80 28.82
CA ALA A 7 -2.01 -4.68 27.65
C ALA A 7 -2.56 -6.10 27.91
N THR A 8 -2.42 -6.58 29.15
CA THR A 8 -2.95 -7.87 29.59
C THR A 8 -4.48 -7.88 29.57
N GLU A 9 -5.13 -6.81 30.03
CA GLU A 9 -6.58 -6.69 29.97
C GLU A 9 -7.11 -6.60 28.54
N VAL A 10 -6.45 -5.85 27.66
CA VAL A 10 -6.81 -5.83 26.22
C VAL A 10 -6.66 -7.22 25.60
N ARG A 11 -5.56 -7.93 25.90
CA ARG A 11 -5.34 -9.32 25.43
C ARG A 11 -6.42 -10.26 25.96
N LEU A 12 -6.78 -10.17 27.23
CA LEU A 12 -7.85 -10.96 27.83
C LEU A 12 -9.20 -10.65 27.21
N LEU A 13 -9.50 -9.37 26.95
CA LEU A 13 -10.74 -8.94 26.33
C LEU A 13 -10.87 -9.48 24.90
N LEU A 14 -9.78 -9.47 24.12
CA LEU A 14 -9.73 -10.10 22.78
C LEU A 14 -9.84 -11.63 22.85
N LEU A 15 -9.24 -12.27 23.86
CA LEU A 15 -9.40 -13.71 24.08
C LEU A 15 -10.84 -14.10 24.45
N GLN A 16 -11.51 -13.25 25.24
CA GLN A 16 -12.90 -13.44 25.68
C GLN A 16 -13.93 -13.21 24.57
N ALA A 17 -13.56 -12.59 23.45
CA ALA A 17 -14.43 -12.41 22.29
C ALA A 17 -14.84 -13.73 21.59
N ALA A 18 -14.54 -14.89 22.19
CA ALA A 18 -14.85 -16.22 21.66
C ALA A 18 -16.35 -16.55 21.55
N ALA A 19 -17.23 -15.81 22.23
CA ALA A 19 -18.69 -16.00 22.12
C ALA A 19 -19.33 -14.82 21.38
N ASP A 20 -20.12 -15.13 20.34
CA ASP A 20 -20.83 -14.13 19.51
C ASP A 20 -21.66 -13.16 20.36
N SER A 21 -22.25 -13.62 21.47
CA SER A 21 -23.06 -12.79 22.38
C SER A 21 -22.29 -11.61 22.99
N ASN A 22 -20.96 -11.67 23.03
CA ASN A 22 -20.11 -10.67 23.68
C ASN A 22 -19.36 -9.79 22.67
N LEU A 23 -19.38 -10.13 21.37
CA LEU A 23 -18.52 -9.48 20.38
C LEU A 23 -18.81 -7.98 20.24
N ASP A 24 -20.07 -7.58 20.20
CA ASP A 24 -20.46 -6.16 20.14
C ASP A 24 -20.08 -5.38 21.41
N SER A 25 -20.15 -6.03 22.57
CA SER A 25 -19.75 -5.43 23.85
C SER A 25 -18.24 -5.22 23.89
N VAL A 26 -17.48 -6.25 23.51
CA VAL A 26 -16.02 -6.20 23.39
C VAL A 26 -15.60 -5.12 22.40
N ARG A 27 -16.17 -5.11 21.20
CA ARG A 27 -15.88 -4.08 20.18
C ARG A 27 -16.08 -2.68 20.73
N ARG A 28 -17.22 -2.41 21.36
CA ARG A 28 -17.50 -1.08 21.97
C ARG A 28 -16.47 -0.71 23.02
N ARG A 29 -16.04 -1.65 23.86
CA ARG A 29 -15.05 -1.39 24.90
C ARG A 29 -13.66 -1.10 24.31
N LEU A 30 -13.29 -1.78 23.25
CA LEU A 30 -12.05 -1.52 22.50
C LEU A 30 -12.10 -0.14 21.81
N CYS A 31 -13.23 0.22 21.18
CA CYS A 31 -13.41 1.55 20.60
C CYS A 31 -13.34 2.66 21.67
N GLN A 32 -13.95 2.46 22.84
CA GLN A 32 -13.83 3.40 23.96
C GLN A 32 -12.37 3.58 24.44
N LEU A 33 -11.56 2.53 24.37
CA LEU A 33 -10.14 2.62 24.66
C LEU A 33 -9.43 3.50 23.61
N VAL A 34 -9.72 3.32 22.32
CA VAL A 34 -9.19 4.20 21.27
C VAL A 34 -9.63 5.64 21.49
N ASP A 35 -10.91 5.86 21.82
CA ASP A 35 -11.47 7.19 22.07
C ASP A 35 -10.87 7.89 23.30
N SER A 36 -10.19 7.16 24.18
CA SER A 36 -9.48 7.75 25.33
C SER A 36 -8.22 8.52 24.92
N GLY A 37 -7.70 8.31 23.71
CA GLY A 37 -6.58 9.06 23.13
C GLY A 37 -5.48 8.20 22.53
N LEU A 38 -4.32 8.82 22.33
CA LEU A 38 -3.14 8.22 21.71
C LEU A 38 -2.74 6.91 22.40
N ASP A 39 -2.59 6.94 23.72
CA ASP A 39 -2.10 5.79 24.50
C ASP A 39 -3.00 4.56 24.34
N GLY A 40 -4.32 4.76 24.40
CA GLY A 40 -5.29 3.69 24.22
C GLY A 40 -5.28 3.12 22.80
N CYS A 41 -5.10 3.97 21.80
CA CYS A 41 -4.97 3.54 20.41
C CYS A 41 -3.66 2.78 20.16
N ILE A 42 -2.52 3.28 20.65
CA ILE A 42 -1.21 2.61 20.57
C ILE A 42 -1.29 1.24 21.23
N LEU A 43 -1.84 1.17 22.45
CA LEU A 43 -1.97 -0.08 23.19
C LEU A 43 -2.83 -1.10 22.42
N LEU A 44 -3.96 -0.67 21.87
CA LEU A 44 -4.83 -1.55 21.09
C LEU A 44 -4.12 -2.04 19.81
N LEU A 45 -3.48 -1.14 19.07
CA LEU A 45 -2.74 -1.48 17.87
C LEU A 45 -1.61 -2.46 18.19
N GLN A 46 -0.86 -2.25 19.27
CA GLN A 46 0.20 -3.17 19.70
C GLN A 46 -0.36 -4.57 19.94
N VAL A 47 -1.46 -4.68 20.67
CA VAL A 47 -2.05 -6.00 20.94
C VAL A 47 -2.64 -6.62 19.68
N CYS A 48 -3.30 -5.84 18.82
CA CYS A 48 -3.86 -6.30 17.55
C CYS A 48 -2.76 -6.83 16.62
N LEU A 49 -1.69 -6.06 16.42
CA LEU A 49 -0.56 -6.38 15.56
C LEU A 49 0.22 -7.59 16.10
N ASP A 50 0.43 -7.69 17.41
CA ASP A 50 1.02 -8.90 18.03
C ASP A 50 0.23 -10.16 17.65
N GLN A 51 -1.11 -10.13 17.77
CA GLN A 51 -1.95 -11.29 17.46
C GLN A 51 -1.87 -11.65 15.97
N VAL A 52 -1.97 -10.65 15.09
CA VAL A 52 -1.96 -10.84 13.64
C VAL A 52 -0.60 -11.33 13.15
N LEU A 53 0.49 -10.74 13.63
CA LEU A 53 1.84 -11.01 13.11
C LEU A 53 2.50 -12.25 13.73
N LEU A 54 2.21 -12.58 14.99
CA LEU A 54 2.81 -13.73 15.67
C LEU A 54 1.97 -15.00 15.53
N LYS A 55 0.64 -14.89 15.41
CA LYS A 55 -0.28 -16.03 15.43
C LYS A 55 -1.33 -15.98 14.30
N PRO A 56 -0.96 -15.71 13.04
CA PRO A 56 -1.93 -15.50 11.95
C PRO A 56 -2.87 -16.69 11.73
N HIS A 57 -2.40 -17.93 11.96
CA HIS A 57 -3.18 -19.15 11.73
C HIS A 57 -4.08 -19.57 12.92
N GLN A 58 -4.04 -18.85 14.05
CA GLN A 58 -4.79 -19.20 15.27
C GLN A 58 -6.05 -18.34 15.45
N LEU A 59 -6.37 -17.51 14.47
CA LEU A 59 -7.50 -16.60 14.52
C LEU A 59 -8.77 -17.31 14.03
N ASP A 60 -9.73 -17.51 14.92
CA ASP A 60 -11.07 -17.89 14.51
C ASP A 60 -11.76 -16.70 13.80
N LYS A 61 -12.85 -17.00 13.08
CA LYS A 61 -13.55 -16.00 12.28
C LYS A 61 -14.04 -14.80 13.10
N SER A 62 -14.58 -15.04 14.31
CA SER A 62 -15.11 -13.97 15.15
C SER A 62 -14.01 -13.02 15.64
N LYS A 63 -12.85 -13.54 16.07
CA LYS A 63 -11.71 -12.70 16.41
C LYS A 63 -11.13 -11.99 15.19
N HIS A 64 -11.10 -12.65 14.03
CA HIS A 64 -10.72 -11.99 12.79
C HIS A 64 -11.58 -10.77 12.51
N ASP A 65 -12.89 -10.95 12.49
CA ASP A 65 -13.85 -9.89 12.19
C ASP A 65 -13.75 -8.75 13.22
N LEU A 66 -13.51 -9.09 14.49
CA LEU A 66 -13.26 -8.12 15.54
C LEU A 66 -11.96 -7.32 15.32
N LEU A 67 -10.83 -7.99 15.09
CA LEU A 67 -9.53 -7.34 14.87
C LEU A 67 -9.57 -6.43 13.63
N SER A 68 -10.17 -6.93 12.56
CA SER A 68 -10.41 -6.20 11.31
C SER A 68 -11.28 -4.96 11.53
N ALA A 69 -12.35 -5.06 12.33
CA ALA A 69 -13.20 -3.92 12.64
C ALA A 69 -12.50 -2.88 13.52
N VAL A 70 -11.80 -3.28 14.57
CA VAL A 70 -11.12 -2.34 15.46
C VAL A 70 -9.90 -1.70 14.81
N PHE A 71 -9.19 -2.41 13.93
CA PHE A 71 -8.08 -1.85 13.17
C PHE A 71 -8.56 -0.74 12.23
N ARG A 72 -9.67 -0.96 11.50
CA ARG A 72 -10.32 0.07 10.67
C ARG A 72 -10.82 1.24 11.51
N TYR A 73 -11.37 0.97 12.70
CA TYR A 73 -11.76 2.02 13.63
C TYR A 73 -10.57 2.89 14.09
N CYS A 74 -9.39 2.29 14.28
CA CYS A 74 -8.16 3.04 14.56
C CYS A 74 -7.73 3.86 13.34
N MET A 75 -7.85 3.30 12.13
CA MET A 75 -7.48 3.93 10.86
C MET A 75 -8.23 5.25 10.61
N ASP A 76 -9.49 5.32 11.02
CA ASP A 76 -10.33 6.52 10.95
C ASP A 76 -9.98 7.58 12.01
N LYS A 77 -9.00 7.36 12.89
CA LYS A 77 -8.58 8.40 13.85
C LYS A 77 -7.55 9.31 13.22
N THR A 78 -7.70 10.62 13.40
CA THR A 78 -6.75 11.65 12.90
C THR A 78 -5.29 11.40 13.32
N TYR A 79 -5.08 10.74 14.45
CA TYR A 79 -3.77 10.36 14.98
C TYR A 79 -3.31 8.94 14.61
N PHE A 80 -4.03 8.24 13.73
CA PHE A 80 -3.73 6.86 13.34
C PHE A 80 -2.26 6.66 12.94
N THR A 81 -1.75 7.55 12.08
CA THR A 81 -0.37 7.44 11.55
C THR A 81 0.66 7.41 12.68
N THR A 82 0.54 8.34 13.64
CA THR A 82 1.43 8.39 14.80
C THR A 82 1.31 7.11 15.63
N CYS A 83 0.09 6.69 15.96
CA CYS A 83 -0.12 5.49 16.77
C CYS A 83 0.35 4.21 16.08
N PHE A 84 0.19 4.11 14.76
CA PHE A 84 0.58 2.96 13.96
C PHE A 84 2.11 2.82 13.90
N CYS A 85 2.81 3.93 13.66
CA CYS A 85 4.28 3.96 13.69
C CYS A 85 4.82 3.60 15.07
N GLU A 86 4.28 4.21 16.13
CA GLU A 86 4.69 3.97 17.51
C GLU A 86 4.41 2.53 17.97
N ALA A 87 3.27 1.96 17.55
CA ALA A 87 2.93 0.58 17.87
C ALA A 87 3.86 -0.44 17.21
N LEU A 88 4.32 -0.17 15.99
CA LEU A 88 5.19 -1.08 15.21
C LEU A 88 6.67 -0.97 15.58
N GLY A 89 7.14 0.18 16.05
CA GLY A 89 8.54 0.44 16.37
C GLY A 89 9.16 -0.59 17.32
N PRO A 90 8.52 -0.93 18.45
CA PRO A 90 9.04 -1.90 19.41
C PRO A 90 8.93 -3.38 18.98
N MET A 91 8.29 -3.69 17.84
CA MET A 91 7.89 -5.06 17.52
C MET A 91 8.96 -5.85 16.75
N PRO A 92 9.47 -6.97 17.30
CA PRO A 92 10.45 -7.80 16.59
C PRO A 92 9.93 -8.35 15.25
N ALA A 93 8.62 -8.57 15.12
CA ALA A 93 8.01 -9.10 13.91
C ALA A 93 8.07 -8.15 12.70
N THR A 94 8.32 -6.85 12.92
CA THR A 94 8.35 -5.84 11.86
C THR A 94 9.72 -5.73 11.18
N HIS A 95 10.75 -6.39 11.73
CA HIS A 95 12.10 -6.38 11.16
C HIS A 95 12.19 -7.10 9.80
N GLY A 96 11.29 -8.05 9.49
CA GLY A 96 11.23 -8.70 8.18
C GLY A 96 10.44 -7.90 7.13
N ASP A 97 10.73 -8.11 5.85
CA ASP A 97 10.13 -7.34 4.73
C ASP A 97 8.68 -7.75 4.38
N GLY A 98 8.15 -8.77 5.05
CA GLY A 98 6.82 -9.34 4.76
C GLY A 98 5.68 -8.88 5.66
N PHE A 99 5.95 -8.14 6.75
CA PHE A 99 4.95 -7.94 7.81
C PHE A 99 3.72 -7.16 7.34
N LEU A 100 3.90 -6.13 6.48
CA LEU A 100 2.76 -5.39 5.92
C LEU A 100 1.89 -6.25 5.02
N LYS A 101 2.50 -7.18 4.26
CA LYS A 101 1.77 -8.16 3.44
C LYS A 101 1.00 -9.15 4.33
N THR A 102 1.64 -9.66 5.39
CA THR A 102 0.97 -10.52 6.38
C THR A 102 -0.21 -9.82 7.03
N LEU A 103 0.01 -8.61 7.57
CA LEU A 103 -1.02 -7.77 8.16
C LEU A 103 -2.20 -7.56 7.20
N SER A 104 -1.89 -7.18 5.97
CA SER A 104 -2.89 -6.90 4.93
C SER A 104 -3.70 -8.11 4.52
N ASN A 105 -3.08 -9.29 4.51
CA ASN A 105 -3.76 -10.52 4.15
C ASN A 105 -4.60 -11.07 5.30
N VAL A 106 -4.06 -11.01 6.52
CA VAL A 106 -4.75 -11.53 7.71
C VAL A 106 -5.94 -10.65 8.08
N LEU A 107 -5.88 -9.33 7.91
CA LEU A 107 -7.02 -8.42 8.17
C LEU A 107 -7.90 -8.18 6.94
N GLU A 108 -7.63 -8.90 5.84
CA GLU A 108 -8.34 -8.77 4.56
C GLU A 108 -8.48 -7.29 4.13
N LEU A 109 -7.37 -6.56 4.18
CA LEU A 109 -7.34 -5.15 3.81
C LEU A 109 -7.58 -4.98 2.31
N SER A 110 -8.46 -4.04 1.97
CA SER A 110 -8.72 -3.63 0.58
C SER A 110 -7.46 -3.00 -0.05
N PRO A 111 -7.39 -2.91 -1.40
CA PRO A 111 -6.29 -2.23 -2.06
C PRO A 111 -6.04 -0.80 -1.53
N ALA A 112 -7.10 -0.06 -1.23
CA ALA A 112 -6.99 1.29 -0.67
C ALA A 112 -6.45 1.33 0.75
N GLU A 113 -6.90 0.41 1.60
CA GLU A 113 -6.38 0.27 2.96
C GLU A 113 -4.90 -0.13 2.95
N ARG A 114 -4.50 -1.02 2.05
CA ARG A 114 -3.10 -1.43 1.87
C ARG A 114 -2.21 -0.24 1.50
N VAL A 115 -2.63 0.56 0.53
CA VAL A 115 -1.92 1.80 0.17
C VAL A 115 -1.89 2.75 1.36
N GLY A 116 -3.01 2.94 2.04
CA GLY A 116 -3.15 3.79 3.22
C GLY A 116 -2.17 3.46 4.35
N ILE A 117 -2.08 2.20 4.77
CA ILE A 117 -1.14 1.81 5.83
C ILE A 117 0.32 1.94 5.43
N GLY A 118 0.65 1.69 4.15
CA GLY A 118 2.00 1.90 3.63
C GLY A 118 2.38 3.39 3.64
N LEU A 119 1.44 4.25 3.28
CA LEU A 119 1.62 5.70 3.31
C LEU A 119 1.76 6.21 4.75
N ALA A 120 0.92 5.72 5.68
CA ALA A 120 1.06 6.02 7.09
C ALA A 120 2.45 5.64 7.62
N LEU A 121 2.94 4.45 7.27
CA LEU A 121 4.27 4.02 7.71
C LEU A 121 5.41 4.81 7.04
N SER A 122 5.20 5.35 5.83
CA SER A 122 6.18 6.22 5.15
C SER A 122 6.43 7.56 5.86
N ASP A 123 5.57 7.91 6.82
CA ASP A 123 5.68 9.07 7.70
C ASP A 123 6.39 8.73 9.03
N SER A 124 6.88 7.50 9.20
CA SER A 124 7.59 7.07 10.41
C SER A 124 8.92 7.81 10.58
N GLU A 125 9.27 8.11 11.85
CA GLU A 125 10.60 8.58 12.24
C GLU A 125 11.65 7.46 12.19
N ASP A 126 11.23 6.19 12.32
CA ASP A 126 12.10 5.05 12.13
C ASP A 126 12.39 4.86 10.64
N SER A 127 13.65 5.05 10.26
CA SER A 127 14.09 4.96 8.85
C SER A 127 13.81 3.61 8.20
N GLY A 128 13.83 2.50 8.96
CA GLY A 128 13.56 1.17 8.46
C GLY A 128 12.06 0.96 8.17
N LEU A 129 11.20 1.36 9.10
CA LEU A 129 9.75 1.36 8.91
C LEU A 129 9.35 2.29 7.77
N LYS A 130 9.92 3.50 7.73
CA LYS A 130 9.70 4.47 6.67
C LYS A 130 9.98 3.89 5.29
N LEU A 131 11.15 3.28 5.11
CA LEU A 131 11.53 2.66 3.84
C LEU A 131 10.57 1.53 3.45
N LYS A 132 10.19 0.67 4.40
CA LYS A 132 9.24 -0.43 4.16
C LYS A 132 7.86 0.07 3.78
N GLY A 133 7.38 1.14 4.42
CA GLY A 133 6.11 1.80 4.08
C GLY A 133 6.12 2.32 2.65
N GLN A 134 7.17 3.06 2.27
CA GLN A 134 7.35 3.57 0.91
C GLN A 134 7.38 2.45 -0.13
N GLN A 135 8.21 1.43 0.08
CA GLN A 135 8.33 0.29 -0.84
C GLN A 135 7.00 -0.46 -0.97
N PHE A 136 6.29 -0.65 0.14
CA PHE A 136 4.98 -1.31 0.12
C PHE A 136 3.94 -0.51 -0.66
N SER A 137 3.79 0.79 -0.40
CA SER A 137 2.86 1.66 -1.13
C SER A 137 3.18 1.71 -2.62
N ILE A 138 4.46 1.85 -2.99
CA ILE A 138 4.89 1.82 -4.39
C ILE A 138 4.52 0.49 -5.04
N ALA A 139 4.79 -0.65 -4.40
CA ALA A 139 4.46 -1.96 -4.94
C ALA A 139 2.94 -2.18 -5.08
N GLN A 140 2.13 -1.70 -4.12
CA GLN A 140 0.67 -1.77 -4.24
C GLN A 140 0.17 -0.92 -5.42
N ILE A 141 0.65 0.31 -5.53
CA ILE A 141 0.26 1.23 -6.62
C ILE A 141 0.72 0.72 -7.98
N GLU A 142 1.96 0.24 -8.08
CA GLU A 142 2.51 -0.36 -9.30
C GLU A 142 1.66 -1.54 -9.77
N GLY A 143 1.29 -2.43 -8.84
CA GLY A 143 0.40 -3.56 -9.15
C GLY A 143 -0.94 -3.12 -9.72
N LEU A 144 -1.52 -2.04 -9.21
CA LEU A 144 -2.77 -1.47 -9.73
C LEU A 144 -2.58 -0.83 -11.10
N CYS A 145 -1.51 -0.05 -11.29
CA CYS A 145 -1.21 0.56 -12.58
C CYS A 145 -0.93 -0.46 -13.69
N LEU A 146 -0.22 -1.56 -13.38
CA LEU A 146 -0.01 -2.65 -14.34
C LEU A 146 -1.32 -3.35 -14.74
N ASN A 147 -2.26 -3.48 -13.80
CA ASN A 147 -3.59 -4.02 -14.09
C ASN A 147 -4.42 -3.06 -14.96
N LEU A 148 -4.29 -1.75 -14.77
CA LEU A 148 -4.96 -0.74 -15.58
C LEU A 148 -4.55 -0.78 -17.06
N LEU A 149 -3.28 -1.09 -17.35
CA LEU A 149 -2.79 -1.27 -18.72
C LEU A 149 -3.44 -2.49 -19.40
N GLN A 150 -3.93 -3.47 -18.64
CA GLN A 150 -4.62 -4.65 -19.15
C GLN A 150 -6.15 -4.47 -19.20
N SER A 151 -6.71 -3.67 -18.28
CA SER A 151 -8.13 -3.34 -18.19
C SER A 151 -8.31 -1.88 -17.75
N PRO A 152 -8.71 -0.96 -18.64
CA PRO A 152 -8.69 0.48 -18.38
C PRO A 152 -9.81 0.99 -17.46
N SER A 153 -10.42 0.14 -16.62
CA SER A 153 -11.30 0.61 -15.55
C SER A 153 -10.45 1.37 -14.52
N ASN A 154 -10.31 2.68 -14.71
CA ASN A 154 -9.61 3.63 -13.83
C ASN A 154 -10.22 3.73 -12.40
N ASP A 155 -11.16 2.84 -12.10
CA ASP A 155 -11.97 2.83 -10.89
C ASP A 155 -11.09 2.60 -9.65
N GLN A 156 -10.08 1.74 -9.71
CA GLN A 156 -9.28 1.40 -8.53
C GLN A 156 -8.43 2.56 -7.99
N ILE A 157 -7.78 3.33 -8.86
CA ILE A 157 -7.00 4.50 -8.40
C ILE A 157 -7.95 5.58 -7.87
N HIS A 158 -9.11 5.75 -8.50
CA HIS A 158 -10.13 6.67 -8.02
C HIS A 158 -10.68 6.26 -6.65
N ASP A 159 -10.94 4.97 -6.44
CA ASP A 159 -11.39 4.41 -5.16
C ASP A 159 -10.37 4.68 -4.04
N ILE A 160 -9.08 4.58 -4.35
CA ILE A 160 -8.02 4.92 -3.39
C ILE A 160 -8.03 6.40 -3.04
N VAL A 161 -8.20 7.28 -4.03
CA VAL A 161 -8.30 8.72 -3.80
C VAL A 161 -9.51 9.05 -2.92
N ILE A 162 -10.68 8.47 -3.21
CA ILE A 162 -11.88 8.65 -2.39
C ILE A 162 -11.61 8.18 -0.96
N PHE A 163 -11.09 6.96 -0.81
CA PHE A 163 -10.80 6.37 0.49
C PHE A 163 -9.84 7.23 1.31
N LEU A 164 -8.68 7.59 0.76
CA LEU A 164 -7.70 8.43 1.46
C LEU A 164 -8.32 9.77 1.85
N HIS A 165 -9.11 10.38 0.98
CA HIS A 165 -9.75 11.66 1.27
C HIS A 165 -10.79 11.58 2.41
N GLN A 166 -11.52 10.46 2.51
CA GLN A 166 -12.60 10.27 3.48
C GLN A 166 -12.13 9.66 4.81
N THR A 167 -10.95 9.05 4.85
CA THR A 167 -10.38 8.49 6.08
C THR A 167 -9.51 9.52 6.78
N ASP A 168 -10.02 10.07 7.89
CA ASP A 168 -9.39 11.14 8.66
C ASP A 168 -7.92 10.87 8.99
N GLY A 169 -7.59 9.65 9.42
CA GLY A 169 -6.22 9.26 9.78
C GLY A 169 -5.23 9.13 8.63
N LEU A 170 -5.72 9.17 7.39
CA LEU A 170 -4.94 8.95 6.17
C LEU A 170 -5.01 10.11 5.16
N SER A 171 -5.99 11.01 5.29
CA SER A 171 -6.18 12.16 4.39
C SER A 171 -4.94 13.02 4.19
N LYS A 172 -4.11 13.16 5.23
CA LYS A 172 -2.84 13.89 5.18
C LYS A 172 -1.80 13.31 4.20
N HIS A 173 -1.97 12.06 3.76
CA HIS A 173 -1.04 11.37 2.86
C HIS A 173 -1.39 11.52 1.38
N MET A 174 -2.41 12.31 1.04
CA MET A 174 -2.85 12.51 -0.34
C MET A 174 -1.74 13.03 -1.25
N ASP A 175 -0.91 13.96 -0.76
CA ASP A 175 0.19 14.52 -1.55
C ASP A 175 1.30 13.49 -1.81
N THR A 176 1.61 12.67 -0.80
CA THR A 176 2.54 11.54 -0.94
C THR A 176 2.02 10.54 -1.96
N PHE A 177 0.73 10.19 -1.89
CA PHE A 177 0.08 9.33 -2.88
C PHE A 177 0.19 9.91 -4.30
N ASN A 178 -0.19 11.17 -4.49
CA ASN A 178 -0.13 11.85 -5.78
C ASN A 178 1.30 11.90 -6.34
N THR A 179 2.29 12.11 -5.45
CA THR A 179 3.70 12.07 -5.81
C THR A 179 4.08 10.70 -6.37
N ILE A 180 3.72 9.61 -5.69
CA ILE A 180 4.00 8.24 -6.17
C ILE A 180 3.31 7.98 -7.51
N ILE A 181 2.04 8.35 -7.67
CA ILE A 181 1.29 8.17 -8.92
C ILE A 181 1.95 8.92 -10.09
N SER A 182 2.46 10.12 -9.85
CA SER A 182 3.13 10.92 -10.89
C SER A 182 4.38 10.23 -11.45
N LEU A 183 5.08 9.42 -10.64
CA LEU A 183 6.24 8.64 -11.08
C LEU A 183 5.88 7.55 -12.09
N PHE A 184 4.64 7.05 -12.08
CA PHE A 184 4.17 6.06 -13.05
C PHE A 184 3.66 6.72 -14.32
N LYS A 185 2.97 7.85 -14.20
CA LYS A 185 2.52 8.65 -15.36
C LYS A 185 3.69 9.22 -16.18
N THR A 186 4.83 9.52 -15.55
CA THR A 186 6.03 10.05 -16.23
C THR A 186 6.92 8.97 -16.86
N LYS A 187 6.77 7.70 -16.45
CA LYS A 187 7.46 6.56 -17.09
C LYS A 187 6.85 6.18 -18.45
N GLU A 188 5.70 6.72 -18.82
CA GLU A 188 5.21 6.70 -20.20
C GLU A 188 6.11 7.60 -21.04
N THR A 189 7.19 7.02 -21.57
CA THR A 189 8.10 7.70 -22.48
C THR A 189 7.31 8.37 -23.60
N PRO A 190 7.57 9.65 -23.95
CA PRO A 190 7.01 10.24 -25.14
C PRO A 190 7.45 9.40 -26.34
N PHE A 191 6.48 8.70 -26.94
CA PHE A 191 6.70 7.94 -28.15
C PHE A 191 7.31 8.89 -29.19
N PHE A 192 8.47 8.50 -29.71
CA PHE A 192 9.32 9.22 -30.65
C PHE A 192 8.56 10.26 -31.48
N ALA A 193 8.89 11.54 -31.28
CA ALA A 193 8.60 12.54 -32.30
C ALA A 193 9.17 12.00 -33.62
N PRO A 194 8.35 11.79 -34.67
CA PRO A 194 8.88 11.43 -35.97
C PRO A 194 9.79 12.60 -36.37
N THR A 195 11.10 12.37 -36.39
CA THR A 195 12.01 13.31 -37.03
C THR A 195 11.48 13.49 -38.45
N PRO A 196 11.12 14.71 -38.87
CA PRO A 196 10.59 14.93 -40.20
C PRO A 196 11.63 14.40 -41.19
N PHE A 197 11.21 13.44 -42.03
CA PHE A 197 11.99 13.03 -43.19
C PHE A 197 12.14 14.26 -44.07
N ASN A 198 13.27 14.95 -43.92
CA ASN A 198 13.75 15.91 -44.91
C ASN A 198 14.13 15.10 -46.16
N LYS A 199 13.13 14.80 -47.00
CA LYS A 199 13.33 14.49 -48.41
C LYS A 199 13.28 15.78 -49.20
N CYS A 200 14.27 16.64 -49.00
CA CYS A 200 14.70 17.59 -50.02
C CYS A 200 16.16 17.28 -50.33
N ASP A 201 16.39 16.91 -51.58
CA ASP A 201 17.63 17.15 -52.31
C ASP A 201 18.84 16.26 -52.02
N ILE A 202 18.74 15.01 -52.45
CA ILE A 202 19.81 14.41 -53.25
C ILE A 202 19.24 13.98 -54.62
N GLN A 203 18.67 14.93 -55.35
CA GLN A 203 18.77 14.96 -56.81
C GLN A 203 20.08 15.66 -57.17
N SER A 204 21.20 15.01 -56.86
CA SER A 204 22.53 15.46 -57.30
C SER A 204 23.50 14.28 -57.22
N ARG A 205 23.29 13.34 -58.15
CA ARG A 205 24.33 12.51 -58.79
C ARG A 205 23.69 11.53 -59.78
N TYR A 206 22.86 12.06 -60.67
CA TYR A 206 22.89 11.57 -62.04
C TYR A 206 24.14 12.16 -62.68
N SER A 207 25.25 11.44 -62.65
CA SER A 207 26.28 11.51 -63.69
C SER A 207 27.34 10.44 -63.49
N ALA A 208 27.49 9.67 -64.55
CA ALA A 208 28.67 8.91 -64.96
C ALA A 208 28.94 7.54 -64.29
N SER A 209 28.70 6.52 -65.11
CA SER A 209 29.54 5.32 -65.25
C SER A 209 29.34 4.19 -64.25
N GLY A 210 28.52 3.22 -64.65
CA GLY A 210 28.43 1.90 -64.02
C GLY A 210 27.73 0.87 -64.91
N HIS A 211 28.03 0.89 -66.21
CA HIS A 211 27.50 -0.07 -67.17
C HIS A 211 28.52 -1.20 -67.36
N VAL A 212 28.46 -2.29 -66.58
CA VAL A 212 28.97 -3.61 -67.00
C VAL A 212 28.11 -4.72 -66.38
N LEU A 213 27.63 -5.56 -67.28
CA LEU A 213 26.81 -6.75 -67.10
C LEU A 213 27.54 -7.85 -66.33
N TRP A 214 26.80 -8.48 -65.42
CA TRP A 214 27.08 -9.84 -64.94
C TRP A 214 26.78 -10.84 -66.05
N GLN A 215 27.79 -11.58 -66.52
CA GLN A 215 27.58 -12.94 -67.00
C GLN A 215 28.65 -13.88 -66.44
N HIS A 216 28.14 -14.82 -65.66
CA HIS A 216 28.81 -16.00 -65.16
C HIS A 216 29.28 -16.90 -66.33
N GLY A 217 30.50 -17.42 -66.23
CA GLY A 217 31.05 -18.38 -67.17
C GLY A 217 32.27 -19.11 -66.60
N LEU A 218 32.06 -19.88 -65.53
CA LEU A 218 32.97 -20.93 -65.08
C LEU A 218 32.97 -22.06 -66.11
N ARG A 219 34.13 -22.36 -66.70
CA ARG A 219 34.61 -23.73 -66.93
C ARG A 219 36.10 -23.70 -67.26
N PHE A 220 36.80 -24.61 -66.59
CA PHE A 220 38.23 -24.93 -66.61
C PHE A 220 38.88 -24.90 -68.00
#